data_AF-A0A2V7JGH6-F1
#
_entry.id   AF-A0A2V7JGH6-F1
#
_cell.length_a   1.000
_cell.length_b   1.000
_cell.length_c   1.000
_cell.angle_alpha   90.00
_cell.angle_beta   90.00
_cell.angle_gamma   90.00
#
_symmetry.space_group_name_H-M   'P 1'
#
loop_
_entity.id
_entity.type
_entity.pdbx_description
1 polymer ?
#
loop_
_entity_poly.entity_id
_entity_poly.type
_entity_poly.pdbx_seq_one_letter_code
_entity_poly.pdbx_strand_id
1 'polypeptide(L)'
;MPARKLVIEFIRCFILAYVIAIFLSGHGVSGWMGAAHFGLLLWAGFPVVLLTGSVIWENVPTKVAAIHAGDWLVKLLVIPIILSAWP
;
A
#
# COMPACT_ATOMS: atom_id res chain seq x y z
N MET A 1 -4.37 18.61 11.45
CA MET A 1 -4.62 17.25 11.98
C MET A 1 -4.10 17.17 13.41
N PRO A 2 -4.81 16.53 14.36
CA PRO A 2 -4.29 16.35 15.71
C PRO A 2 -3.01 15.51 15.68
N ALA A 3 -1.96 15.94 16.37
CA ALA A 3 -0.61 15.35 16.32
C ALA A 3 -0.59 13.82 16.53
N ARG A 4 -1.48 13.31 17.38
CA ARG A 4 -1.67 11.86 17.61
C ARG A 4 -1.97 11.08 16.32
N LYS A 5 -2.86 11.57 15.46
CA LYS A 5 -3.24 10.87 14.22
C LYS A 5 -2.05 10.80 13.26
N LEU A 6 -1.23 11.86 13.21
CA LEU A 6 -0.02 11.89 12.39
C LEU A 6 0.99 10.85 12.84
N VAL A 7 1.27 10.75 14.14
CA VAL A 7 2.20 9.76 14.70
C VAL A 7 1.73 8.34 14.41
N ILE A 8 0.43 8.06 14.58
CA ILE A 8 -0.14 6.75 14.27
C ILE A 8 0.02 6.43 12.78
N GLU A 9 -0.29 7.37 11.89
CA GLU A 9 -0.17 7.13 10.46
C GLU A 9 1.29 6.93 10.03
N PHE A 10 2.22 7.67 10.63
CA PHE A 10 3.66 7.48 10.41
C PHE A 10 4.10 6.07 10.79
N ILE A 11 3.72 5.59 11.99
CA ILE A 11 4.07 4.23 12.44
C ILE A 11 3.45 3.18 11.50
N ARG A 12 2.19 3.33 11.11
CA ARG A 12 1.52 2.41 10.17
C ARG A 12 2.24 2.35 8.83
N CYS A 13 2.62 3.52 8.28
CA CYS A 13 3.35 3.59 7.02
C CYS A 13 4.77 3.03 7.14
N PHE A 14 5.43 3.24 8.28
CA PHE A 14 6.76 2.69 8.54
C PHE A 14 6.73 1.15 8.59
N ILE A 15 5.75 0.57 9.29
CA ILE A 15 5.55 -0.88 9.33
C ILE A 15 5.32 -1.43 7.92
N LEU A 16 4.45 -0.78 7.13
CA LEU A 16 4.20 -1.16 5.75
C LEU A 16 5.50 -1.12 4.92
N ALA A 17 6.26 -0.03 5.00
CA ALA A 17 7.52 0.13 4.28
C ALA A 17 8.55 -0.94 4.66
N TYR A 18 8.68 -1.24 5.95
CA TYR A 18 9.57 -2.30 6.43
C TYR A 18 9.19 -3.68 5.86
N VAL A 19 7.90 -4.02 5.88
CA VAL A 19 7.40 -5.29 5.31
C VAL A 19 7.64 -5.35 3.80
N ILE A 20 7.40 -4.27 3.07
CA ILE A 20 7.69 -4.17 1.63
C ILE A 20 9.19 -4.36 1.36
N ALA A 21 10.07 -3.74 2.15
CA ALA A 21 11.52 -3.88 1.99
C ALA A 21 11.97 -5.35 2.11
N ILE A 22 11.38 -6.11 3.05
CA ILE A 22 11.63 -7.55 3.19
C ILE A 22 11.22 -8.29 1.91
N PHE A 23 10.03 -8.02 1.38
CA PHE A 23 9.55 -8.69 0.16
C PHE A 23 10.39 -8.35 -1.08
N LEU A 24 10.74 -7.07 -1.28
CA LEU A 24 11.57 -6.65 -2.41
C LEU A 24 12.94 -7.34 -2.37
N SER A 25 13.57 -7.35 -1.19
CA SER A 25 14.87 -8.00 -0.98
C SER A 25 14.79 -9.51 -1.18
N GLY A 26 13.75 -10.16 -0.66
CA GLY A 26 13.56 -11.60 -0.75
C GLY A 26 13.21 -12.10 -2.15
N HIS A 27 12.61 -11.26 -3.00
CA HIS A 27 12.20 -11.61 -4.35
C HIS A 27 13.09 -11.02 -5.46
N GLY A 28 14.18 -10.34 -5.09
CA GLY A 28 15.11 -9.74 -6.05
C GLY A 28 14.48 -8.69 -6.96
N VAL A 29 13.42 -8.02 -6.49
CA VAL A 29 12.74 -6.98 -7.27
C VAL A 29 13.64 -5.75 -7.31
N SER A 30 14.18 -5.45 -8.49
CA SER A 30 15.08 -4.32 -8.72
C SER A 30 14.50 -3.36 -9.76
N GLY A 31 14.84 -2.08 -9.61
CA GLY A 31 14.40 -1.01 -10.50
C GLY A 31 12.94 -0.59 -10.29
N TRP A 32 12.65 0.65 -10.70
CA TRP A 32 11.36 1.29 -10.46
C TRP A 32 10.19 0.59 -11.16
N MET A 33 10.40 0.02 -12.36
CA MET A 33 9.33 -0.64 -13.12
C MET A 33 8.94 -1.99 -12.50
N GLY A 34 9.91 -2.77 -12.02
CA GLY A 34 9.65 -4.00 -11.25
C GLY A 34 8.92 -3.70 -9.95
N ALA A 35 9.35 -2.66 -9.24
CA ALA A 35 8.70 -2.20 -8.01
C ALA A 35 7.27 -1.69 -8.24
N ALA A 36 7.00 -1.00 -9.36
CA ALA A 36 5.66 -0.58 -9.74
C ALA A 36 4.74 -1.77 -10.03
N HIS A 37 5.20 -2.77 -10.79
CA HIS A 37 4.42 -4.00 -11.02
C HIS A 37 4.15 -4.75 -9.71
N PHE A 38 5.16 -4.88 -8.86
CA PHE A 38 5.01 -5.47 -7.52
C PHE A 38 3.94 -4.73 -6.70
N GLY A 39 4.00 -3.40 -6.68
CA GLY A 39 3.01 -2.55 -6.03
C GLY A 39 1.59 -2.72 -6.54
N LEU A 40 1.41 -2.75 -7.86
CA LEU A 40 0.10 -2.99 -8.49
C LEU A 40 -0.48 -4.37 -8.15
N LEU A 41 0.37 -5.40 -8.13
CA LEU A 41 -0.05 -6.76 -7.75
C LEU A 41 -0.51 -6.81 -6.30
N LEU A 42 0.23 -6.19 -5.38
CA LEU A 42 -0.18 -6.09 -3.97
C LEU A 42 -1.49 -5.30 -3.84
N TRP A 43 -1.63 -4.19 -4.59
CA TRP A 43 -2.84 -3.37 -4.54
C TRP A 43 -4.08 -4.14 -5.00
N ALA A 44 -3.96 -4.90 -6.10
CA ALA A 44 -5.02 -5.74 -6.61
C ALA A 44 -5.32 -6.91 -5.65
N GLY A 45 -4.30 -7.59 -5.13
CA GLY A 45 -4.47 -8.75 -4.27
C GLY A 45 -5.01 -8.43 -2.87
N PHE A 46 -4.71 -7.26 -2.34
CA PHE A 46 -5.07 -6.88 -0.96
C PHE A 46 -6.14 -5.75 -0.93
N PRO A 47 -5.84 -4.46 -1.14
CA PRO A 47 -6.84 -3.40 -1.12
C PRO A 47 -8.08 -3.68 -1.95
N VAL A 48 -7.95 -4.08 -3.22
CA VAL A 48 -9.14 -4.30 -4.08
C VAL A 48 -10.00 -5.43 -3.54
N VAL A 49 -9.40 -6.60 -3.23
CA VAL A 49 -10.14 -7.76 -2.71
C VAL A 49 -10.81 -7.43 -1.38
N LEU A 50 -10.08 -6.84 -0.43
CA LEU A 50 -10.58 -6.53 0.91
C LEU A 50 -11.66 -5.46 0.90
N LEU A 51 -11.46 -4.36 0.16
CA LEU A 51 -12.41 -3.25 0.10
C LEU A 51 -13.66 -3.61 -0.70
N THR A 52 -13.53 -4.45 -1.72
CA THR A 52 -14.71 -5.00 -2.41
C THR A 52 -15.53 -5.86 -1.45
N GLY A 53 -14.87 -6.66 -0.62
CA GLY A 53 -15.52 -7.41 0.45
C GLY A 53 -16.28 -6.51 1.42
N SER A 54 -15.67 -5.43 1.90
CA SER A 54 -16.34 -4.52 2.85
C SER A 54 -17.53 -3.77 2.23
N VAL A 55 -17.48 -3.46 0.93
CA VAL A 55 -18.62 -2.87 0.22
C VAL A 55 -19.77 -3.87 0.11
N ILE A 56 -19.49 -5.10 -0.36
CA ILE A 56 -20.52 -6.11 -0.65
C ILE A 56 -21.15 -6.66 0.63
N TRP A 57 -20.32 -6.95 1.65
CA TRP A 57 -20.75 -7.69 2.83
C TRP A 57 -21.03 -6.79 4.04
N GLU A 58 -20.38 -5.62 4.14
CA GLU A 58 -20.48 -4.74 5.31
C GLU A 58 -21.17 -3.40 4.98
N ASN A 59 -21.68 -3.23 3.76
CA ASN A 59 -22.34 -2.02 3.27
C ASN A 59 -21.50 -0.74 3.42
N VAL A 60 -20.17 -0.86 3.34
CA VAL A 60 -19.30 0.31 3.29
C VAL A 60 -19.63 1.14 2.04
N PRO A 61 -19.81 2.48 2.15
CA PRO A 61 -20.12 3.30 0.99
C PRO A 61 -19.01 3.18 -0.08
N THR A 62 -19.40 2.90 -1.32
CA THR A 62 -18.48 2.73 -2.46
C THR A 62 -17.51 3.89 -2.63
N LYS A 63 -17.98 5.13 -2.43
CA LYS A 63 -17.12 6.33 -2.48
C LYS A 63 -16.02 6.31 -1.42
N VAL A 64 -16.34 5.87 -0.21
CA VAL A 64 -15.37 5.76 0.90
C VAL A 64 -14.37 4.66 0.58
N ALA A 65 -14.83 3.50 0.12
CA ALA A 65 -13.96 2.40 -0.29
C ALA A 65 -13.01 2.82 -1.43
N ALA A 66 -13.49 3.55 -2.43
CA ALA A 66 -12.67 4.05 -3.53
C ALA A 66 -11.58 5.03 -3.07
N ILE A 67 -11.89 5.92 -2.12
CA ILE A 67 -10.88 6.82 -1.53
C ILE A 67 -9.79 6.03 -0.81
N HIS A 68 -10.17 5.01 -0.04
CA HIS A 68 -9.20 4.15 0.65
C HIS A 68 -8.39 3.32 -0.35
N ALA A 69 -9.02 2.80 -1.41
CA ALA A 69 -8.31 2.08 -2.46
C ALA A 69 -7.26 2.97 -3.13
N GLY A 70 -7.57 4.25 -3.39
CA GLY A 70 -6.62 5.22 -3.93
C GLY A 70 -5.46 5.53 -2.98
N ASP A 71 -5.75 5.75 -1.69
CA ASP A 71 -4.71 5.93 -0.65
C ASP A 71 -3.74 4.74 -0.59
N TRP A 72 -4.28 3.52 -0.60
CA TRP A 72 -3.47 2.30 -0.67
C TRP A 72 -2.67 2.19 -1.97
N LEU A 73 -3.25 2.56 -3.12
CA LEU A 73 -2.55 2.52 -4.41
C LEU A 73 -1.29 3.38 -4.37
N VAL A 74 -1.40 4.62 -3.88
CA VAL A 74 -0.26 5.53 -3.77
C VAL A 74 0.81 4.95 -2.86
N LYS A 75 0.43 4.45 -1.67
CA LYS A 75 1.38 3.82 -0.73
C LYS A 75 2.09 2.62 -1.36
N LEU A 76 1.34 1.75 -2.04
CA LEU A 76 1.87 0.53 -2.65
C LEU A 76 2.63 0.77 -3.95
N LEU A 77 2.55 1.94 -4.58
CA LEU A 77 3.42 2.30 -5.70
C LEU A 77 4.67 3.05 -5.24
N VAL A 78 4.48 4.10 -4.45
CA VAL A 78 5.55 5.03 -4.09
C VAL A 78 6.57 4.36 -3.16
N ILE A 79 6.12 3.62 -2.14
CA ILE A 79 7.01 3.01 -1.16
C ILE A 79 7.95 1.98 -1.83
N PRO A 80 7.46 0.99 -2.61
CA PRO A 80 8.36 0.05 -3.26
C PRO A 80 9.32 0.72 -4.25
N ILE A 81 8.85 1.73 -5.01
CA ILE A 81 9.72 2.44 -5.97
C ILE A 81 10.87 3.13 -5.24
N ILE A 82 10.60 3.86 -4.16
CA ILE A 82 11.64 4.51 -3.36
C ILE A 82 12.62 3.49 -2.80
N LEU A 83 12.12 2.39 -2.22
CA LEU A 83 12.97 1.35 -1.65
C LEU A 83 13.82 0.64 -2.71
N SER A 84 13.29 0.42 -3.92
CA SER A 84 14.03 -0.19 -5.02
C SER A 84 15.11 0.71 -5.62
N ALA A 85 15.02 2.02 -5.38
CA ALA A 85 16.00 3.01 -5.79
C ALA A 85 16.97 3.39 -4.66
N TRP A 86 16.75 2.87 -3.44
CA TRP A 86 17.59 3.12 -2.29
C TRP A 86 18.82 2.21 -2.34
N PRO A 87 20.05 2.76 -2.32
CA PRO A 87 21.29 1.99 -2.44
C PRO A 87 21.59 1.12 -1.21
#